data_AF-A0A3P6UUE2-F1
#
_entry.id   AF-A0A3P6UUE2-F1
#
_cell.length_a   1.000
_cell.length_b   1.000
_cell.length_c   1.000
_cell.angle_alpha   90.00
_cell.angle_beta   90.00
_cell.angle_gamma   90.00
#
_symmetry.space_group_name_H-M   'P 1'
#
loop_
_entity.id
_entity.type
_entity.pdbx_description
1 polymer ?
#
loop_
_entity_poly.entity_id
_entity_poly.type
_entity_poly.pdbx_seq_one_letter_code
_entity_poly.pdbx_strand_id
1 'polypeptide(L)'
;MSITFPCWSRVSNAVEDPQTKVSVAQDQVVQLTGEDGDWYTVKTLDEQFGRVPKVLTNVITNPLRVSTEKVFCSIAQYDPQREGDLAFGIFTILVSESISPEGWHTGVVVTDTGKRLGSSGTYPGTFVTE
;
A
#
# COMPACT_ATOMS: atom_id res chain seq x y z
N MET A 1 -7.36 -19.01 -7.07
CA MET A 1 -7.56 -19.03 -5.60
C MET A 1 -7.99 -17.64 -5.20
N SER A 2 -9.09 -17.57 -4.45
CA SER A 2 -9.91 -16.39 -4.18
C SER A 2 -9.17 -15.36 -3.32
N ILE A 3 -9.36 -14.08 -3.62
CA ILE A 3 -8.69 -12.95 -2.95
C ILE A 3 -9.08 -12.95 -1.47
N THR A 4 -8.11 -13.29 -0.62
CA THR A 4 -8.19 -13.34 0.84
C THR A 4 -8.04 -11.94 1.41
N PHE A 5 -9.16 -11.26 1.70
CA PHE A 5 -9.24 -9.95 2.37
C PHE A 5 -8.52 -8.79 1.63
N PRO A 6 -9.12 -7.59 1.52
CA PRO A 6 -8.39 -6.43 1.03
C PRO A 6 -7.20 -6.18 1.95
N CYS A 7 -5.99 -6.11 1.40
CA CYS A 7 -4.77 -5.92 2.19
C CYS A 7 -4.49 -4.45 2.50
N TRP A 8 -5.00 -3.53 1.67
CA TRP A 8 -4.73 -2.10 1.79
C TRP A 8 -6.00 -1.28 1.66
N SER A 9 -6.01 -0.13 2.32
CA SER A 9 -7.10 0.84 2.22
C SER A 9 -6.54 2.24 2.35
N ARG A 10 -7.12 3.17 1.61
CA ARG A 10 -6.79 4.59 1.71
C ARG A 10 -7.76 5.29 2.63
N VAL A 11 -7.24 6.08 3.55
CA VAL A 11 -8.06 6.86 4.47
C VAL A 11 -8.55 8.12 3.76
N SER A 12 -9.87 8.25 3.60
CA SER A 12 -10.52 9.36 2.89
C SER A 12 -10.45 10.68 3.67
N ASN A 13 -10.34 10.60 5.00
CA ASN A 13 -10.28 11.75 5.89
C ASN A 13 -9.51 11.39 7.17
N ALA A 14 -8.81 12.36 7.78
CA ALA A 14 -8.02 12.10 8.97
C ALA A 14 -8.87 11.51 10.11
N VAL A 15 -8.36 10.47 10.74
CA VAL A 15 -9.02 9.73 11.82
C VAL A 15 -8.04 9.55 12.97
N GLU A 16 -8.51 9.82 14.18
CA GLU A 16 -7.84 9.39 15.41
C GLU A 16 -8.64 8.23 16.01
N ASP A 17 -8.00 7.08 16.23
CA ASP A 17 -8.63 5.99 16.97
C ASP A 17 -8.77 6.41 18.44
N PRO A 18 -10.00 6.50 18.98
CA PRO A 18 -10.21 6.89 20.37
C PRO A 18 -9.63 5.89 21.38
N GLN A 19 -9.41 4.62 20.99
CA GLN A 19 -8.86 3.60 21.89
C GLN A 19 -7.34 3.56 21.89
N THR A 20 -6.71 3.48 20.72
CA THR A 20 -5.24 3.32 20.61
C THR A 20 -4.50 4.65 20.50
N LYS A 21 -5.23 5.77 20.30
CA LYS A 21 -4.66 7.10 20.05
C LYS A 21 -3.78 7.17 18.80
N VAL A 22 -3.91 6.20 17.91
CA VAL A 22 -3.28 6.22 16.59
C VAL A 22 -4.03 7.22 15.72
N SER A 23 -3.30 8.19 15.19
CA SER A 23 -3.82 9.11 14.18
C SER A 23 -3.37 8.66 12.80
N VAL A 24 -4.32 8.57 11.89
CA VAL A 24 -4.09 8.28 10.47
C VAL A 24 -4.50 9.50 9.69
N ALA A 25 -3.58 10.02 8.88
CA ALA A 25 -3.82 11.22 8.08
C ALA A 25 -4.76 10.94 6.91
N GLN A 26 -5.35 12.01 6.37
CA GLN A 26 -6.07 11.94 5.10
C GLN A 26 -5.12 11.49 3.98
N ASP A 27 -5.64 10.71 3.04
CA ASP A 27 -4.94 10.08 1.92
C ASP A 27 -3.86 9.05 2.30
N GLN A 28 -3.66 8.81 3.59
CA GLN A 28 -2.73 7.79 4.06
C GLN A 28 -3.25 6.39 3.72
N VAL A 29 -2.36 5.57 3.17
CA VAL A 29 -2.64 4.15 2.94
C VAL A 29 -2.23 3.34 4.15
N VAL A 30 -3.13 2.47 4.58
CA VAL A 30 -2.97 1.59 5.74
C VAL A 30 -3.28 0.16 5.37
N GLN A 31 -2.64 -0.78 6.06
CA GLN A 31 -2.84 -2.20 5.83
C GLN A 31 -4.05 -2.66 6.63
N LEU A 32 -5.04 -3.27 5.98
CA LEU A 32 -6.19 -3.83 6.69
C LEU A 32 -5.82 -5.21 7.24
N THR A 33 -5.92 -5.40 8.55
CA THR A 33 -5.62 -6.67 9.22
C THR A 33 -6.87 -7.41 9.70
N GLY A 34 -8.00 -6.71 9.79
CA GLY A 34 -9.28 -7.29 10.15
C GLY A 34 -10.42 -6.30 10.05
N GLU A 35 -11.62 -6.77 10.32
CA GLU A 35 -12.82 -5.94 10.40
C GLU A 35 -13.58 -6.22 11.69
N ASP A 36 -14.14 -5.16 12.28
CA ASP A 36 -14.93 -5.21 13.50
C ASP A 36 -16.14 -4.30 13.35
N GLY A 37 -17.28 -4.89 12.99
CA GLY A 37 -18.52 -4.16 12.72
C GLY A 37 -18.34 -3.07 11.65
N ASP A 38 -18.50 -1.81 12.04
CA ASP A 38 -18.35 -0.62 11.20
C ASP A 38 -16.92 -0.05 11.16
N TRP A 39 -15.95 -0.75 11.75
CA TRP A 39 -14.55 -0.36 11.78
C TRP A 39 -13.66 -1.40 11.08
N TYR A 40 -12.59 -0.93 10.47
CA TYR A 40 -11.48 -1.78 10.03
C TYR A 40 -10.35 -1.69 11.04
N THR A 41 -9.79 -2.84 11.41
CA THR A 41 -8.52 -2.91 12.13
C THR A 41 -7.40 -2.75 11.12
N VAL A 42 -6.52 -1.78 11.37
CA VAL A 42 -5.46 -1.41 10.45
C VAL A 42 -4.11 -1.39 11.12
N LYS A 43 -3.07 -1.73 10.34
CA LYS A 43 -1.67 -1.52 10.68
C LYS A 43 -1.17 -0.35 9.83
N THR A 44 -0.68 0.70 10.47
CA THR A 44 -0.05 1.83 9.76
C THR A 44 1.31 1.42 9.21
N LEU A 45 1.85 2.24 8.31
CA LEU A 45 3.20 2.04 7.75
C LEU A 45 4.29 2.13 8.84
N ASP A 46 4.01 2.85 9.94
CA ASP A 46 4.86 2.93 11.14
C ASP A 46 4.69 1.75 12.11
N GLU A 47 4.07 0.66 11.65
CA GLU A 47 3.77 -0.54 12.42
C GLU A 47 2.85 -0.36 13.64
N GLN A 48 2.08 0.73 13.68
CA GLN A 48 1.12 0.97 14.75
C GLN A 48 -0.22 0.33 14.41
N PHE A 49 -0.86 -0.26 15.42
CA PHE A 49 -2.19 -0.85 15.28
C PHE A 49 -3.26 0.16 15.71
N GLY A 50 -4.21 0.41 14.83
CA GLY A 50 -5.34 1.28 15.09
C GLY A 50 -6.59 0.80 14.39
N ARG A 51 -7.63 1.62 14.42
CA ARG A 51 -8.88 1.35 13.76
C ARG A 51 -9.38 2.58 13.04
N VAL A 52 -9.97 2.35 11.87
CA VAL A 52 -10.54 3.40 11.03
C VAL A 52 -11.98 3.03 10.67
N PRO A 53 -12.94 3.98 10.70
CA PRO A 53 -14.31 3.72 10.30
C PRO A 53 -14.37 3.31 8.83
N LYS A 54 -15.13 2.27 8.50
CA LYS A 54 -15.30 1.81 7.11
C LYS A 54 -15.75 2.94 6.18
N VAL A 55 -16.59 3.84 6.70
CA VAL A 55 -17.14 5.00 5.96
C VAL A 55 -16.08 6.03 5.55
N LEU A 56 -14.95 6.07 6.27
CA LEU A 56 -13.83 7.00 6.03
C LEU A 56 -12.66 6.30 5.34
N THR A 57 -12.89 5.11 4.78
CA THR A 57 -11.86 4.35 4.07
C THR A 57 -12.31 3.97 2.68
N ASN A 58 -11.38 4.09 1.73
CA ASN A 58 -11.51 3.60 0.37
C ASN A 58 -10.66 2.35 0.24
N VAL A 59 -11.32 1.19 0.29
CA VAL A 59 -10.65 -0.11 0.15
C VAL A 59 -9.94 -0.18 -1.19
N ILE A 60 -8.64 -0.45 -1.14
CA ILE A 60 -7.85 -0.66 -2.35
C ILE A 60 -8.08 -2.08 -2.82
N THR A 61 -8.48 -2.21 -4.08
CA THR A 61 -8.69 -3.51 -4.70
C THR A 61 -7.34 -4.21 -4.82
N ASN A 62 -7.26 -5.44 -4.31
CA ASN A 62 -6.04 -6.21 -4.38
C ASN A 62 -5.69 -6.46 -5.86
N PRO A 63 -4.52 -6.00 -6.36
CA PRO A 63 -4.15 -6.21 -7.75
C PRO A 63 -4.10 -7.68 -8.11
N LEU A 64 -4.48 -7.97 -9.36
CA LEU A 64 -4.22 -9.28 -9.95
C LEU A 64 -2.70 -9.49 -10.01
N ARG A 65 -2.25 -10.53 -9.31
CA ARG A 65 -0.85 -10.90 -9.18
C ARG A 65 -0.68 -12.41 -9.22
N VAL A 66 0.47 -12.87 -9.70
CA VAL A 66 0.90 -14.26 -9.54
C VAL A 66 1.40 -14.49 -8.10
N SER A 67 1.43 -15.73 -7.64
CA SER A 67 1.80 -16.05 -6.25
C SER A 67 3.24 -15.69 -5.86
N THR A 68 4.11 -15.44 -6.84
CA THR A 68 5.51 -15.02 -6.62
C THR A 68 5.65 -13.51 -6.48
N GLU A 69 4.65 -12.74 -6.91
CA GLU A 69 4.64 -11.29 -6.82
C GLU A 69 4.20 -10.84 -5.42
N LYS A 70 4.85 -9.79 -4.92
CA LYS A 70 4.54 -9.17 -3.62
C LYS A 70 3.91 -7.81 -3.85
N VAL A 71 2.99 -7.41 -2.97
CA VAL A 71 2.43 -6.05 -2.99
C VAL A 71 3.10 -5.24 -1.91
N PHE A 72 3.53 -4.05 -2.29
CA PHE A 72 4.15 -3.08 -1.42
C PHE A 72 3.37 -1.76 -1.47
N CYS A 73 3.45 -0.97 -0.41
CA CYS A 73 2.99 0.41 -0.36
C CYS A 73 4.22 1.33 -0.25
N SER A 74 4.26 2.42 -1.02
CA SER A 74 5.31 3.41 -0.88
C SER A 74 5.14 4.23 0.40
N ILE A 75 6.23 4.39 1.13
CA ILE A 75 6.33 5.23 2.34
C ILE A 75 6.97 6.59 2.02
N ALA A 76 7.49 6.76 0.81
CA ALA A 76 8.09 7.99 0.32
C ALA A 76 7.85 8.16 -1.19
N GLN A 77 7.92 9.40 -1.67
CA GLN A 77 7.98 9.68 -3.10
C GLN A 77 9.34 9.28 -3.65
N TYR A 78 9.35 8.70 -4.85
CA TYR A 78 10.57 8.39 -5.58
C TYR A 78 10.48 8.93 -7.00
N ASP A 79 11.46 9.78 -7.33
CA ASP A 79 11.64 10.33 -8.66
C ASP A 79 12.73 9.54 -9.40
N PRO A 80 12.46 9.07 -10.64
CA PRO A 80 13.40 8.29 -11.44
C PRO A 80 14.78 8.93 -11.54
N GLN A 81 15.83 8.17 -11.24
CA GLN A 81 17.21 8.65 -11.35
C GLN A 81 17.91 8.11 -12.60
N ARG A 82 17.43 6.98 -13.13
CA ARG A 82 17.96 6.28 -14.30
C ARG A 82 16.83 5.96 -15.28
N GLU A 83 17.21 5.72 -16.53
CA GLU A 83 16.28 5.19 -17.53
C GLU A 83 15.84 3.78 -17.13
N GLY A 84 14.51 3.58 -17.03
CA GLY A 84 13.91 2.34 -16.53
C GLY A 84 13.47 2.37 -15.06
N ASP A 85 13.78 3.44 -14.32
CA ASP A 85 13.26 3.63 -12.96
C ASP A 85 11.76 3.96 -12.96
N LEU A 86 11.07 3.45 -11.95
CA LEU A 86 9.64 3.63 -11.77
C LEU A 86 9.35 4.88 -10.94
N ALA A 87 8.57 5.83 -11.47
CA ALA A 87 8.15 7.01 -10.72
C ALA A 87 6.90 6.71 -9.87
N PHE A 88 6.88 7.14 -8.61
CA PHE A 88 5.68 7.06 -7.76
C PHE A 88 5.69 8.06 -6.61
N GLY A 89 4.50 8.47 -6.17
CA GLY A 89 4.31 9.28 -4.96
C GLY A 89 4.27 8.42 -3.70
N ILE A 90 4.22 9.08 -2.54
CA ILE A 90 3.92 8.42 -1.26
C ILE A 90 2.51 7.80 -1.29
N PHE A 91 2.28 6.71 -0.56
CA PHE A 91 1.00 6.00 -0.49
C PHE A 91 0.52 5.40 -1.83
N THR A 92 1.47 5.09 -2.71
CA THR A 92 1.23 4.39 -3.97
C THR A 92 1.37 2.88 -3.74
N ILE A 93 0.46 2.09 -4.30
CA ILE A 93 0.58 0.63 -4.27
C ILE A 93 1.44 0.16 -5.44
N LEU A 94 2.35 -0.77 -5.16
CA LEU A 94 3.25 -1.36 -6.13
C LEU A 94 3.15 -2.88 -6.07
N VAL A 95 3.21 -3.53 -7.22
CA VAL A 95 3.40 -4.98 -7.31
C VAL A 95 4.84 -5.22 -7.72
N SER A 96 5.62 -5.80 -6.82
CA SER A 96 6.99 -6.21 -7.08
C SER A 96 7.01 -7.61 -7.68
N GLU A 97 7.61 -7.71 -8.86
CA GLU A 97 7.84 -8.93 -9.62
C GLU A 97 9.12 -9.64 -9.19
N SER A 98 10.14 -8.87 -8.83
CA SER A 98 11.42 -9.40 -8.35
C SER A 98 12.11 -8.41 -7.42
N ILE A 99 12.92 -8.96 -6.52
CA ILE A 99 13.74 -8.20 -5.57
C ILE A 99 15.18 -8.58 -5.85
N SER A 100 16.00 -7.58 -6.20
CA SER A 100 17.42 -7.76 -6.43
C SER A 100 18.16 -7.92 -5.10
N PRO A 101 19.30 -8.63 -5.10
CA PRO A 101 20.13 -8.75 -3.89
C PRO A 101 20.65 -7.41 -3.38
N GLU A 102 20.70 -6.39 -4.24
CA GLU A 102 21.16 -5.03 -3.92
C GLU A 102 20.06 -4.18 -3.26
N GLY A 103 18.87 -4.75 -3.02
CA GLY A 103 17.74 -4.05 -2.40
C GLY A 103 16.91 -3.22 -3.37
N TRP A 104 17.05 -3.44 -4.68
CA TRP A 104 16.21 -2.84 -5.71
C TRP A 104 15.08 -3.78 -6.10
N HIS A 105 13.88 -3.26 -6.17
CA HIS A 105 12.69 -3.99 -6.55
C HIS A 105 12.39 -3.66 -8.01
N THR A 106 11.93 -4.64 -8.77
CA THR A 106 11.35 -4.43 -10.10
C THR A 106 9.88 -4.72 -10.02
N GLY A 107 9.04 -3.83 -10.53
CA GLY A 107 7.60 -3.96 -10.41
C GLY A 107 6.84 -2.88 -11.14
N VAL A 108 5.54 -2.82 -10.89
CA VAL A 108 4.63 -1.90 -11.57
C VAL A 108 3.76 -1.17 -10.55
N VAL A 109 3.48 0.10 -10.83
CA VAL A 109 2.53 0.89 -10.04
C VAL A 109 1.12 0.33 -10.24
N VAL A 110 0.34 0.30 -9.17
CA VAL A 110 -1.04 -0.13 -9.18
C VAL A 110 -1.92 0.98 -8.63
N THR A 111 -3.01 1.24 -9.33
CA THR A 111 -4.06 2.16 -8.88
C THR A 111 -4.85 1.58 -7.71
N ASP A 112 -5.61 2.43 -7.02
CA ASP A 112 -6.51 1.99 -5.93
C ASP A 112 -7.59 0.98 -6.40
N THR A 113 -7.82 0.89 -7.72
CA THR A 113 -8.72 -0.11 -8.33
C THR A 113 -8.05 -1.45 -8.62
N GLY A 114 -6.79 -1.65 -8.20
CA GLY A 114 -6.02 -2.87 -8.45
C GLY A 114 -5.52 -2.99 -9.89
N LYS A 115 -5.71 -1.95 -10.72
CA LYS A 115 -5.23 -1.92 -12.10
C LYS A 115 -3.77 -1.50 -12.15
N ARG A 116 -2.93 -2.30 -12.81
CA ARG A 116 -1.52 -1.99 -13.13
C ARG A 116 -1.45 -0.79 -14.07
N LEU A 117 -0.57 0.15 -13.77
CA LEU A 117 -0.41 1.42 -14.47
C LEU A 117 0.98 1.48 -15.11
N GLY A 118 1.01 1.58 -16.43
CA GLY A 118 2.24 1.70 -17.20
C GLY A 118 3.02 0.38 -17.31
N SER A 119 4.32 0.53 -17.53
CA SER A 119 5.29 -0.56 -17.67
C SER A 119 6.04 -0.81 -16.37
N SER A 120 6.56 -2.02 -16.21
CA SER A 120 7.38 -2.37 -15.06
C SER A 120 8.69 -1.54 -15.08
N GLY A 121 9.16 -1.14 -13.90
CA GLY A 121 10.38 -0.38 -13.70
C GLY A 121 11.05 -0.71 -12.37
N THR A 122 12.25 -0.19 -12.18
CA THR A 122 13.06 -0.42 -10.99
C THR A 122 12.85 0.66 -9.93
N TYR A 123 12.89 0.28 -8.67
CA TYR A 123 12.78 1.21 -7.55
C TYR A 123 13.46 0.69 -6.29
N PRO A 124 13.92 1.58 -5.39
CA PRO A 124 14.57 1.17 -4.15
C PRO A 124 13.56 0.55 -3.18
N GLY A 125 13.91 -0.61 -2.61
CA GLY A 125 13.11 -1.29 -1.59
C GLY A 125 12.94 -0.48 -0.29
N THR A 126 13.86 0.45 -0.01
CA THR A 126 13.81 1.32 1.17
C THR A 126 12.68 2.35 1.14
N PHE A 127 12.07 2.58 -0.01
CA PHE A 127 10.97 3.54 -0.20
C PHE A 127 9.60 2.87 -0.10
N VAL A 128 9.56 1.57 0.15
CA VAL A 128 8.33 0.78 0.18
C VAL A 128 8.28 -0.16 1.38
N THR A 129 7.08 -0.59 1.76
CA THR A 129 6.83 -1.56 2.83
C THR A 129 5.77 -2.59 2.43
N GLU A 130 5.85 -3.81 2.98
CA GLU A 130 5.00 -4.96 2.65
C GLU A 130 3.76 -5.08 3.55
#